data_AF-A0A6N8UI71-F1
#
_entry.id   AF-A0A6N8UI71-F1
#
_cell.length_a   1.000
_cell.length_b   1.000
_cell.length_c   1.000
_cell.angle_alpha   90.00
_cell.angle_beta   90.00
_cell.angle_gamma   90.00
#
_symmetry.space_group_name_H-M   'P 1'
#
loop_
_entity.id
_entity.type
_entity.pdbx_description
1 polymer ?
#
loop_
_entity_poly.entity_id
_entity_poly.type
_entity_poly.pdbx_seq_one_letter_code
_entity_poly.pdbx_strand_id
1 'polypeptide(L)' 'SIRYKGRISKFMLGMLVTSFIVLGYLGTIPPSPFATFVAQVGTMLYFSYFLLMPWYTRREKTKAEPERVTG' A
#
# COMPACT_ATOMS: atom_id res chain seq x y z
N SER A 1 -3.91 -2.71 -17.27
CA SER A 1 -4.22 -1.30 -16.89
C SER A 1 -4.66 -1.22 -15.43
N ILE A 2 -4.11 -0.28 -14.63
CA ILE A 2 -4.57 0.02 -13.25
C ILE A 2 -6.07 0.37 -13.20
N ARG A 3 -6.65 0.71 -14.36
CA ARG A 3 -8.07 1.04 -14.57
C ARG A 3 -9.03 -0.13 -14.30
N TYR A 4 -8.57 -1.39 -14.34
CA TYR A 4 -9.40 -2.58 -14.08
C TYR A 4 -9.04 -3.30 -12.76
N LYS A 5 -8.06 -2.80 -12.01
CA LYS A 5 -7.66 -3.34 -10.70
C LYS A 5 -8.73 -3.07 -9.64
N GLY A 6 -8.90 -4.03 -8.71
CA GLY A 6 -9.94 -3.98 -7.70
C GLY A 6 -9.77 -2.81 -6.71
N ARG A 7 -10.83 -2.53 -5.93
CA ARG A 7 -10.81 -1.46 -4.91
C ARG A 7 -9.75 -1.73 -3.82
N ILE A 8 -9.35 -2.99 -3.65
CA ILE A 8 -8.42 -3.46 -2.62
C ILE A 8 -6.99 -2.99 -2.93
N SER A 9 -6.53 -3.11 -4.18
CA SER A 9 -5.21 -2.64 -4.58
C SER A 9 -5.08 -1.12 -4.48
N LYS A 10 -6.16 -0.36 -4.68
CA LYS A 10 -6.15 1.11 -4.49
C LYS A 10 -6.10 1.49 -3.02
N PHE A 11 -6.84 0.80 -2.15
CA PHE A 11 -6.79 1.03 -0.71
C PHE A 11 -5.41 0.71 -0.13
N MET A 12 -4.82 -0.41 -0.55
CA MET A 12 -3.45 -0.79 -0.19
C MET A 12 -2.42 0.25 -0.62
N LEU A 13 -2.53 0.77 -1.85
CA LEU A 13 -1.65 1.84 -2.33
C LEU A 13 -1.82 3.12 -1.50
N GLY A 14 -3.06 3.46 -1.12
CA GLY A 14 -3.34 4.58 -0.22
C GLY A 14 -2.65 4.41 1.15
N MET A 15 -2.75 3.21 1.74
CA MET A 15 -2.10 2.89 3.00
C MET A 15 -0.56 2.98 2.91
N LEU A 16 0.03 2.52 1.79
CA LEU A 16 1.47 2.69 1.54
C LEU A 16 1.87 4.16 1.50
N VAL A 17 1.13 4.99 0.73
CA VAL A 17 1.42 6.43 0.62
C VAL A 17 1.30 7.11 1.98
N THR A 18 0.26 6.81 2.75
CA THR A 18 0.10 7.33 4.12
C THR A 18 1.28 6.94 5.01
N SER A 19 1.73 5.69 4.97
CA SER A 19 2.90 5.24 5.76
C SER A 19 4.17 6.00 5.39
N PHE A 20 4.35 6.32 4.10
CA PHE A 20 5.52 7.03 3.59
C PHE A 20 5.55 8.48 4.07
N ILE A 21 4.39 9.16 4.06
CA ILE A 21 4.27 10.54 4.54
C ILE A 21 4.52 10.62 6.04
N VAL A 22 3.92 9.70 6.82
CA VAL A 22 4.07 9.67 8.28
C VAL A 22 5.52 9.40 8.68
N LEU A 23 6.16 8.37 8.10
CA LEU A 23 7.57 8.06 8.34
C LEU A 23 8.51 9.17 7.87
N GLY A 24 8.22 9.76 6.71
CA GLY A 24 9.00 10.88 6.16
C GLY A 24 8.97 12.09 7.09
N TYR A 25 7.80 12.42 7.65
CA TYR A 25 7.67 13.48 8.64
C TYR A 25 8.35 13.12 9.97
N LEU A 26 8.18 11.89 10.46
CA LEU A 26 8.82 11.43 11.69
C LEU A 26 10.36 11.42 11.59
N GLY A 27 10.91 11.25 10.39
CA GLY A 27 12.35 11.31 10.14
C GLY A 27 12.96 12.71 10.21
N THR A 28 12.15 13.78 10.17
CA THR A 28 12.64 15.17 10.26
C THR A 28 12.62 15.73 11.69
N ILE A 29 11.94 15.06 12.61
CA ILE A 29 11.81 15.47 14.01
C ILE A 29 12.73 14.63 14.92
N PRO A 30 13.19 15.17 16.06
CA PRO A 30 14.00 14.40 17.00
C PRO A 30 13.23 13.19 17.55
N PRO A 31 13.93 12.07 17.81
CA PRO A 31 13.30 10.86 18.30
C PRO A 31 12.69 11.08 19.68
N SER A 32 11.39 10.80 19.80
CA SER A 32 10.65 10.78 21.06
C SER A 32 10.02 9.39 21.26
N PRO A 33 9.72 8.96 22.48
CA PRO A 33 9.11 7.64 22.73
C PRO A 33 7.84 7.41 21.92
N PHE A 34 7.02 8.47 21.75
CA PHE A 34 5.82 8.43 20.93
C PHE A 34 6.15 8.35 19.43
N ALA A 35 7.08 9.18 18.95
CA ALA A 35 7.52 9.15 17.55
C ALA A 35 8.12 7.79 17.16
N THR A 36 8.92 7.19 18.04
CA THR A 36 9.51 5.86 17.83
C THR A 36 8.44 4.77 17.74
N PHE A 37 7.42 4.81 18.60
CA PHE A 37 6.30 3.86 18.52
C PHE A 37 5.54 4.00 17.20
N VAL A 38 5.20 5.23 16.79
CA VAL A 38 4.51 5.48 15.51
C VAL A 38 5.40 5.08 14.33
N ALA A 39 6.71 5.32 14.40
CA ALA A 39 7.66 4.91 13.36
C ALA A 39 7.73 3.38 13.23
N GLN A 40 7.72 2.64 14.33
CA GLN A 40 7.68 1.16 14.33
C GLN A 40 6.40 0.63 13.68
N VAL A 41 5.24 1.19 14.05
CA VAL A 41 3.95 0.82 13.44
C VAL A 41 3.92 1.18 11.95
N GLY A 42 4.44 2.36 11.59
CA GLY A 42 4.55 2.80 10.20
C GLY A 42 5.44 1.89 9.36
N THR A 43 6.56 1.42 9.91
CA THR A 43 7.44 0.45 9.22
C THR A 43 6.78 -0.92 9.10
N MET A 44 6.07 -1.40 10.13
CA MET A 44 5.29 -2.64 10.03
C MET A 44 4.23 -2.54 8.93
N LEU A 45 3.49 -1.43 8.84
CA LEU A 45 2.51 -1.20 7.78
C LEU A 45 3.15 -1.14 6.39
N TYR A 46 4.30 -0.47 6.28
CA TYR A 46 5.07 -0.38 5.03
C TYR A 46 5.47 -1.77 4.52
N PHE A 47 6.04 -2.62 5.37
CA PHE A 47 6.40 -3.99 4.99
C PHE A 47 5.18 -4.89 4.78
N SER A 48 4.11 -4.69 5.55
CA SER A 48 2.85 -5.42 5.36
C SER A 48 2.25 -5.20 3.98
N TYR A 49 2.39 -4.00 3.40
CA TYR A 49 1.98 -3.75 2.01
C TYR A 49 2.67 -4.71 1.03
N PHE A 50 3.99 -4.87 1.13
CA PHE A 50 4.75 -5.77 0.26
C PHE A 50 4.50 -7.24 0.57
N LEU A 51 4.43 -7.61 1.85
CA LEU A 51 4.25 -9.01 2.26
C LEU A 51 2.89 -9.55 1.84
N LEU A 52 1.85 -8.74 1.99
CA LEU A 52 0.52 -9.17 1.61
C LEU A 52 0.18 -8.83 0.14
N MET A 53 1.03 -8.10 -0.59
CA MET A 53 0.93 -7.92 -2.05
C MET A 53 0.60 -9.24 -2.79
N PRO A 54 1.32 -10.36 -2.61
CA PRO A 54 0.98 -11.64 -3.24
C PRO A 54 -0.39 -12.20 -2.82
N TRP A 55 -0.87 -11.87 -1.62
CA TRP A 55 -2.11 -12.42 -1.07
C TRP A 55 -3.34 -11.65 -1.58
N TYR A 56 -3.32 -10.31 -1.52
CA TYR A 56 -4.44 -9.50 -2.01
C TYR A 56 -4.56 -9.52 -3.53
N THR A 57 -3.43 -9.50 -4.24
CA THR A 57 -3.43 -9.52 -5.71
C THR A 57 -3.96 -10.86 -6.25
N ARG A 58 -3.82 -11.95 -5.48
CA ARG A 58 -4.39 -13.26 -5.79
C ARG A 58 -5.88 -13.39 -5.42
N ARG A 59 -6.34 -12.64 -4.42
CA ARG A 59 -7.77 -12.57 -4.02
C ARG A 59 -8.56 -11.50 -4.79
N GLU A 60 -7.89 -10.59 -5.48
CA GLU A 60 -8.56 -9.64 -6.37
C GLU A 60 -9.12 -10.37 -7.60
N LYS A 61 -10.46 -10.50 -7.64
CA LYS A 61 -11.17 -10.75 -8.89
C LYS A 61 -11.03 -9.51 -9.77
N THR A 62 -10.11 -9.56 -10.73
CA THR A 62 -10.04 -8.58 -11.82
C THR A 62 -11.36 -8.57 -12.57
N LYS A 63 -11.91 -7.38 -12.86
CA LYS A 63 -13.03 -7.28 -13.81
C LYS A 63 -12.54 -7.79 -15.17
N ALA A 64 -13.41 -8.52 -15.88
CA ALA A 64 -13.12 -9.04 -17.21
C ALA A 64 -12.54 -7.94 -18.11
N GLU A 65 -11.34 -8.19 -18.67
CA GLU A 65 -10.75 -7.30 -19.65
C GLU A 65 -11.65 -7.28 -20.90
N PRO A 66 -11.88 -6.10 -21.51
CA PRO A 66 -12.70 -6.02 -22.72
C PRO A 66 -12.02 -6.76 -23.89
N GLU A 67 -12.81 -7.53 -24.61
CA GLU A 67 -12.48 -8.47 -25.70
C GLU A 67 -11.97 -7.80 -27.00
N ARG A 68 -11.07 -6.81 -26.94
CA ARG A 68 -10.64 -6.08 -28.15
C ARG A 68 -9.14 -5.80 -28.24
N VAL A 69 -8.35 -6.86 -28.14
CA VAL A 69 -6.98 -6.88 -28.69
C VAL A 69 -6.73 -8.13 -29.55
N THR A 70 -7.73 -8.53 -30.34
CA THR A 70 -7.51 -9.25 -31.61
C THR A 70 -7.61 -8.22 -32.73
N GLY A 71 -6.48 -7.59 -33.03
CA GLY A 71 -6.26 -6.83 -34.26
C GLY A 71 -5.20 -7.54 -35.08
#